data_AF-A0A7W3P7T5-F1
#
_entry.id   AF-A0A7W3P7T5-F1
#
_cell.length_a   1.000
_cell.length_b   1.000
_cell.length_c   1.000
_cell.angle_alpha   90.00
_cell.angle_beta   90.00
_cell.angle_gamma   90.00
#
_symmetry.space_group_name_H-M   'P 1'
#
loop_
_entity.id
_entity.type
_entity.pdbx_description
1 polymer ?
#
loop_
_entity_poly.entity_id
_entity_poly.type
_entity_poly.pdbx_seq_one_letter_code
_entity_poly.pdbx_strand_id
1 'polypeptide(L)'
;MPESAEEIHARVVAAVGEDGRLPMPSMGEWDVFPWEVVDGAIAPKRLARPAPEKPRQGEGGEGCHACAGFSGVIWENERWVVTHPRERGGLPLLLFLQPKEHLDLTDLDDAMAAEYGRLQVWLHRIMGNLPHIARVHVDKWGDGAEHLHTWYDGLHVVAA
;
A
#
# COMPACT_ATOMS: atom_id res chain seq x y z
N MET A 1 2.90 10.98 -13.68
CA MET A 1 4.36 11.02 -13.48
C MET A 1 4.63 11.22 -11.99
N PRO A 2 5.61 10.54 -11.41
CA PRO A 2 6.01 10.75 -10.02
C PRO A 2 6.43 12.20 -9.80
N GLU A 3 6.03 12.78 -8.68
CA GLU A 3 6.46 14.12 -8.26
C GLU A 3 7.95 14.10 -7.86
N SER A 4 8.64 15.24 -7.96
CA SER A 4 9.95 15.45 -7.35
C SER A 4 9.83 15.61 -5.83
N ALA A 5 10.95 15.51 -5.11
CA ALA A 5 10.96 15.73 -3.66
C ALA A 5 10.54 17.17 -3.30
N GLU A 6 10.94 18.15 -4.12
CA GLU A 6 10.58 19.56 -3.99
C GLU A 6 9.08 19.78 -4.23
N GLU A 7 8.49 19.10 -5.22
CA GLU A 7 7.05 19.17 -5.49
C GLU A 7 6.24 18.59 -4.32
N ILE A 8 6.64 17.43 -3.80
CA ILE A 8 6.00 16.83 -2.61
C ILE A 8 6.16 17.74 -1.39
N HIS A 9 7.35 18.27 -1.15
CA HIS A 9 7.58 19.21 -0.05
C HIS A 9 6.69 20.46 -0.18
N ALA A 10 6.66 21.09 -1.35
CA ALA A 10 5.84 22.27 -1.59
C ALA A 10 4.35 21.99 -1.38
N ARG A 11 3.86 20.85 -1.87
CA ARG A 11 2.47 20.42 -1.68
C ARG A 11 2.14 20.17 -0.20
N VAL A 12 3.03 19.51 0.54
CA VAL A 12 2.84 19.25 1.98
C VAL A 12 2.86 20.55 2.76
N VAL A 13 3.82 21.45 2.51
CA VAL A 13 3.89 22.76 3.17
C VAL A 13 2.64 23.60 2.89
N ALA A 14 2.12 23.57 1.66
CA ALA A 14 0.87 24.25 1.32
C ALA A 14 -0.37 23.65 2.01
N ALA A 15 -0.31 22.38 2.42
CA ALA A 15 -1.39 21.66 3.07
C ALA A 15 -1.35 21.73 4.60
N VAL A 16 -0.16 21.91 5.20
CA VAL A 16 -0.03 22.10 6.66
C VAL A 16 -0.32 23.55 7.03
N GLY A 17 -1.00 23.75 8.15
CA GLY A 17 -1.37 25.08 8.64
C GLY A 17 -0.17 25.87 9.21
N GLU A 18 -0.46 26.98 9.89
CA GLU A 18 0.55 27.88 10.45
C GLU A 18 1.51 27.20 11.46
N ASP A 19 1.10 26.10 12.08
CA ASP A 19 1.92 25.34 13.03
C ASP A 19 2.89 24.36 12.34
N GLY A 20 2.79 24.20 11.01
CA GLY A 20 3.65 23.36 10.19
C GLY A 20 3.52 21.86 10.43
N ARG A 21 2.45 21.40 11.11
CA ARG A 21 2.27 19.99 11.44
C ARG A 21 1.23 19.32 10.55
N LEU A 22 1.54 18.09 10.13
CA LEU A 22 0.53 17.21 9.54
C LEU A 22 -0.46 16.79 10.62
N PRO A 23 -1.77 16.70 10.29
CA PRO A 23 -2.75 16.14 11.21
C PRO A 23 -2.41 14.67 11.50
N MET A 24 -2.71 14.23 12.73
CA MET A 24 -2.59 12.82 13.10
C MET A 24 -3.53 11.99 12.21
N PRO A 25 -3.03 10.98 11.47
CA PRO A 25 -3.90 10.07 10.73
C PRO A 25 -4.70 9.19 11.69
N SER A 26 -5.81 8.61 11.21
CA SER A 26 -6.63 7.66 11.98
C SER A 26 -5.85 6.46 12.53
N MET A 27 -4.67 6.17 11.97
CA MET A 27 -3.72 5.18 12.48
C MET A 27 -3.38 5.36 13.97
N GLY A 28 -3.38 6.59 14.47
CA GLY A 28 -3.14 6.86 15.91
C GLY A 28 -4.23 6.30 16.83
N GLU A 29 -5.42 6.03 16.28
CA GLU A 29 -6.56 5.46 17.00
C GLU A 29 -6.59 3.93 16.93
N TRP A 30 -5.70 3.31 16.16
CA TRP A 30 -5.71 1.86 15.97
C TRP A 30 -5.28 1.14 17.25
N ASP A 31 -5.96 0.03 17.56
CA ASP A 31 -5.63 -0.84 18.70
C ASP A 31 -4.15 -1.29 18.65
N VAL A 32 -3.64 -1.53 17.44
CA VAL A 32 -2.26 -1.97 17.17
C VAL A 32 -1.21 -0.86 17.24
N PHE A 33 -1.59 0.42 17.35
CA PHE A 33 -0.63 1.50 17.58
C PHE A 33 0.05 1.28 18.94
N PRO A 34 1.37 1.03 19.00
CA PRO A 34 1.97 0.37 20.16
C PRO A 34 2.27 1.30 21.34
N TRP A 35 2.06 2.61 21.19
CA TRP A 35 2.47 3.62 22.16
C TRP A 35 1.26 4.32 22.81
N GLU A 36 1.43 4.74 24.06
CA GLU A 36 0.52 5.62 24.79
C GLU A 36 1.31 6.68 25.56
N VAL A 37 0.64 7.72 26.05
CA VAL A 37 1.26 8.75 26.89
C VAL A 37 0.91 8.49 28.35
N VAL A 38 1.92 8.20 29.16
CA VAL A 38 1.80 7.99 30.61
C VAL A 38 2.64 9.05 31.32
N ASP A 39 2.00 9.85 32.18
CA ASP A 39 2.65 10.94 32.93
C ASP A 39 3.47 11.90 32.06
N GLY A 40 2.98 12.19 30.85
CA GLY A 40 3.63 13.09 29.89
C GLY A 40 4.80 12.47 29.10
N ALA A 41 5.07 11.18 29.27
CA ALA A 41 6.09 10.45 28.52
C ALA A 41 5.47 9.39 27.60
N ILE A 42 6.11 9.12 26.47
CA ILE A 42 5.74 8.02 25.58
C ILE A 42 6.14 6.69 26.25
N ALA A 43 5.19 5.78 26.39
CA ALA A 43 5.39 4.44 26.91
C ALA A 43 4.73 3.39 25.97
N PRO A 44 5.27 2.16 25.88
CA PRO A 44 4.58 1.07 25.21
C PRO A 44 3.25 0.78 25.92
N LYS A 45 2.21 0.47 25.14
CA LYS A 45 0.93 -0.03 25.68
C LYS A 45 1.14 -1.32 26.45
N ARG A 46 0.32 -1.53 27.48
CA ARG A 46 0.27 -2.83 28.17
C ARG A 46 -0.14 -3.94 27.20
N LEU A 47 0.57 -5.06 27.25
CA LEU A 47 0.25 -6.23 26.43
C LEU A 47 -1.17 -6.73 26.70
N ALA A 48 -1.99 -6.78 25.65
CA ALA A 48 -3.29 -7.42 25.68
C ALA A 48 -3.13 -8.95 25.78
N ARG A 49 -4.19 -9.63 26.23
CA ARG A 49 -4.25 -11.10 26.10
C ARG A 49 -4.41 -11.47 24.62
N PRO A 50 -3.90 -12.63 24.18
CA PRO A 50 -4.17 -13.14 22.84
C PRO A 50 -5.68 -13.22 22.58
N ALA A 51 -6.09 -12.87 21.37
CA ALA A 51 -7.45 -12.97 20.86
C ALA A 51 -7.42 -13.51 19.42
N PRO A 52 -8.52 -14.08 18.90
CA PRO A 52 -8.61 -14.42 17.48
C PRO A 52 -8.40 -13.19 16.59
N GLU A 53 -7.76 -13.40 15.44
CA GLU A 53 -7.60 -12.35 14.43
C GLU A 53 -8.96 -11.94 13.86
N LYS A 54 -9.12 -10.67 13.51
CA LYS A 54 -10.36 -10.21 12.87
C LYS A 54 -10.41 -10.77 11.43
N PRO A 55 -11.60 -11.14 10.92
CA PRO A 55 -11.71 -11.57 9.53
C PRO A 55 -11.19 -10.50 8.57
N ARG A 56 -10.56 -10.95 7.48
CA ARG A 56 -10.07 -10.04 6.45
C ARG A 56 -11.23 -9.52 5.61
N GLN A 57 -11.07 -8.34 5.02
CA GLN A 57 -12.01 -7.86 4.01
C GLN A 57 -12.10 -8.88 2.87
N GLY A 58 -13.32 -9.24 2.48
CA GLY A 58 -13.54 -10.17 1.38
C GLY A 58 -13.32 -11.64 1.73
N GLU A 59 -13.12 -12.00 3.01
CA GLU A 59 -12.89 -13.39 3.42
C GLU A 59 -14.01 -14.33 2.93
N GLY A 60 -13.63 -15.43 2.29
CA GLY A 60 -14.56 -16.35 1.63
C GLY A 60 -15.20 -15.80 0.34
N GLY A 61 -14.66 -14.71 -0.21
CA GLY A 61 -15.23 -13.98 -1.35
C GLY A 61 -16.39 -13.05 -1.00
N GLU A 62 -16.78 -12.95 0.28
CA GLU A 62 -17.95 -12.18 0.68
C GLU A 62 -17.64 -10.69 0.82
N GLY A 63 -18.32 -9.86 0.03
CA GLY A 63 -18.17 -8.40 0.10
C GLY A 63 -16.82 -7.88 -0.39
N CYS A 64 -16.03 -8.68 -1.13
CA CYS A 64 -14.73 -8.27 -1.67
C CYS A 64 -14.85 -7.04 -2.58
N HIS A 65 -14.07 -5.99 -2.27
CA HIS A 65 -14.10 -4.74 -3.04
C HIS A 65 -13.51 -4.91 -4.45
N ALA A 66 -12.46 -5.71 -4.60
CA ALA A 66 -11.84 -5.98 -5.89
C ALA A 66 -12.80 -6.74 -6.83
N CYS A 67 -13.52 -7.74 -6.31
CA CYS A 67 -14.53 -8.47 -7.08
C CYS A 67 -15.72 -7.59 -7.51
N ALA A 68 -16.05 -6.55 -6.74
CA ALA A 68 -17.08 -5.58 -7.11
C ALA A 68 -16.65 -4.66 -8.27
N GLY A 69 -15.34 -4.56 -8.52
CA GLY A 69 -14.76 -3.84 -9.65
C GLY A 69 -13.53 -3.04 -9.27
N PHE A 70 -12.59 -2.97 -10.22
CA PHE A 70 -11.35 -2.19 -10.06
C PHE A 70 -11.55 -0.73 -10.43
N SER A 71 -10.78 0.16 -9.79
CA SER A 71 -10.69 1.57 -10.17
C SER A 71 -9.24 2.02 -10.23
N GLY A 72 -8.96 3.10 -10.96
CA GLY A 72 -7.57 3.53 -11.18
C GLY A 72 -6.75 2.52 -11.99
N VAL A 73 -7.39 1.76 -12.88
CA VAL A 73 -6.72 0.77 -13.74
C VAL A 73 -5.80 1.48 -14.72
N ILE A 74 -4.54 1.07 -14.75
CA ILE A 74 -3.52 1.60 -15.69
C ILE A 74 -3.03 0.54 -16.68
N TRP A 75 -3.22 -0.72 -16.33
CA TRP A 75 -2.89 -1.86 -17.19
C TRP A 75 -3.68 -3.08 -16.74
N GLU A 76 -4.00 -3.95 -17.67
CA GLU A 76 -4.60 -5.25 -17.39
C GLU A 76 -4.24 -6.26 -18.49
N ASN A 77 -4.36 -7.53 -18.17
CA ASN A 77 -4.44 -8.61 -19.14
C ASN A 77 -5.60 -9.55 -18.79
N GLU A 78 -5.58 -10.79 -19.28
CA GLU A 78 -6.63 -11.77 -19.01
C GLU A 78 -6.78 -12.08 -17.51
N ARG A 79 -5.69 -12.15 -16.75
CA ARG A 79 -5.68 -12.65 -15.36
C ARG A 79 -5.37 -11.58 -14.31
N TRP A 80 -4.74 -10.48 -14.71
CA TRP A 80 -4.17 -9.49 -13.81
C TRP A 80 -4.63 -8.07 -14.13
N VAL A 81 -4.60 -7.24 -13.11
CA VAL A 81 -4.84 -5.80 -13.21
C VAL A 81 -3.79 -5.06 -12.38
N VAL A 82 -3.33 -3.92 -12.91
CA VAL A 82 -2.52 -2.97 -12.18
C VAL A 82 -3.34 -1.70 -11.97
N THR A 83 -3.49 -1.32 -10.71
CA THR A 83 -4.25 -0.13 -10.30
C THR A 83 -3.37 0.85 -9.53
N HIS A 84 -3.79 2.10 -9.48
CA HIS A 84 -3.26 3.10 -8.54
C HIS A 84 -4.38 3.60 -7.60
N PRO A 85 -4.06 4.08 -6.39
CA PRO A 85 -5.07 4.64 -5.49
C PRO A 85 -5.72 5.89 -6.11
N ARG A 86 -7.01 6.08 -5.85
CA ARG A 86 -7.77 7.24 -6.36
C ARG A 86 -7.24 8.56 -5.79
N GLU A 87 -6.89 8.55 -4.52
CA GLU A 87 -6.35 9.71 -3.81
C GLU A 87 -4.82 9.68 -3.82
N ARG A 88 -4.23 10.87 -3.88
CA ARG A 88 -2.78 11.03 -3.81
C ARG A 88 -2.30 10.78 -2.39
N GLY A 89 -1.37 9.84 -2.24
CA GLY A 89 -0.70 9.54 -0.97
C GLY A 89 0.55 10.40 -0.72
N GLY A 90 1.28 10.03 0.33
CA GLY A 90 2.60 10.59 0.65
C GLY A 90 3.74 9.98 -0.18
N LEU A 91 3.47 8.92 -0.94
CA LEU A 91 4.45 8.26 -1.81
C LEU A 91 4.45 8.88 -3.22
N PRO A 92 5.62 9.04 -3.85
CA PRO A 92 5.77 9.50 -5.24
C PRO A 92 4.95 8.69 -6.25
N LEU A 93 4.87 7.37 -6.03
CA LEU A 93 4.09 6.45 -6.83
C LEU A 93 3.72 5.23 -5.98
N LEU A 94 2.46 4.84 -6.01
CA LEU A 94 1.94 3.64 -5.39
C LEU A 94 1.09 2.88 -6.41
N LEU A 95 1.44 1.63 -6.66
CA LEU A 95 0.69 0.72 -7.55
C LEU A 95 0.32 -0.56 -6.82
N PHE A 96 -0.78 -1.18 -7.25
CA PHE A 96 -1.21 -2.50 -6.79
C PHE A 96 -1.28 -3.45 -7.98
N LEU A 97 -0.67 -4.63 -7.86
CA LEU A 97 -0.91 -5.76 -8.75
C LEU A 97 -1.88 -6.73 -8.10
N GLN A 98 -2.97 -7.05 -8.81
CA GLN A 98 -4.06 -7.88 -8.30
C GLN A 98 -4.49 -8.90 -9.36
N PRO A 99 -4.84 -10.16 -9.00
CA PRO A 99 -5.56 -11.03 -9.90
C PRO A 99 -6.98 -10.49 -10.09
N LYS A 100 -7.60 -10.79 -11.23
CA LYS A 100 -9.01 -10.45 -11.48
C LYS A 100 -9.97 -11.38 -10.74
N GLU A 101 -9.56 -12.62 -10.54
CA GLU A 101 -10.28 -13.60 -9.71
C GLU A 101 -9.99 -13.39 -8.22
N HIS A 102 -10.92 -13.85 -7.37
CA HIS A 102 -10.75 -13.80 -5.91
C HIS A 102 -9.78 -14.90 -5.46
N LEU A 103 -8.51 -14.55 -5.37
CA LEU A 103 -7.41 -15.46 -5.00
C LEU A 103 -6.54 -14.78 -3.96
N ASP A 104 -6.06 -15.50 -2.95
CA ASP A 104 -4.88 -15.11 -2.15
C ASP A 104 -3.60 -15.65 -2.85
N LEU A 105 -2.42 -15.27 -2.33
CA LEU A 105 -1.13 -15.66 -2.88
C LEU A 105 -0.94 -17.18 -2.99
N THR A 106 -1.49 -17.93 -2.05
CA THR A 106 -1.37 -19.40 -2.00
C THR A 106 -2.35 -20.11 -2.92
N ASP A 107 -3.33 -19.40 -3.48
CA ASP A 107 -4.31 -19.96 -4.39
C ASP A 107 -3.85 -19.89 -5.86
N LEU A 108 -2.76 -19.18 -6.13
CA LEU A 108 -2.18 -19.08 -7.47
C LEU A 108 -1.68 -20.45 -7.94
N ASP A 109 -2.16 -20.89 -9.10
CA ASP A 109 -1.59 -22.05 -9.78
C ASP A 109 -0.16 -21.76 -10.29
N ASP A 110 0.56 -22.80 -10.73
CA ASP A 110 1.94 -22.68 -11.21
C ASP A 110 2.08 -21.68 -12.37
N ALA A 111 1.07 -21.58 -13.25
CA ALA A 111 1.10 -20.69 -14.40
C ALA A 111 0.89 -19.22 -14.00
N MET A 112 0.03 -18.96 -13.01
CA MET A 112 -0.19 -17.65 -12.41
C MET A 112 0.99 -17.24 -11.54
N ALA A 113 1.57 -18.16 -10.76
CA ALA A 113 2.77 -17.89 -9.96
C ALA A 113 3.97 -17.51 -10.86
N ALA A 114 4.16 -18.21 -11.98
CA ALA A 114 5.18 -17.87 -12.96
C ALA A 114 4.93 -16.51 -13.63
N GLU A 115 3.67 -16.16 -13.90
CA GLU A 115 3.30 -14.85 -14.41
C GLU A 115 3.51 -13.75 -13.37
N TYR A 116 3.09 -13.97 -12.13
CA TYR A 116 3.26 -13.06 -11.00
C TYR A 116 4.74 -12.70 -10.78
N GLY A 117 5.64 -13.69 -10.85
CA GLY A 117 7.09 -13.45 -10.79
C GLY A 117 7.61 -12.53 -11.90
N ARG A 118 7.13 -12.71 -13.14
CA ARG A 118 7.51 -11.85 -14.27
C ARG A 118 6.96 -10.44 -14.12
N LEU A 119 5.68 -10.31 -13.73
CA LEU A 119 5.02 -9.01 -13.55
C LEU A 119 5.70 -8.18 -12.45
N GLN A 120 6.12 -8.82 -11.34
CA GLN A 120 6.93 -8.17 -10.31
C GLN A 120 8.20 -7.55 -10.88
N VAL A 121 8.97 -8.31 -11.67
CA VAL A 121 10.20 -7.82 -12.30
C VAL A 121 9.93 -6.70 -13.30
N TRP A 122 8.84 -6.78 -14.06
CA TRP A 122 8.48 -5.75 -15.04
C TRP A 122 8.07 -4.46 -14.37
N LEU A 123 7.19 -4.52 -13.36
CA LEU A 123 6.76 -3.35 -12.60
C LEU A 123 7.95 -2.68 -11.91
N HIS A 124 8.80 -3.45 -11.22
CA HIS A 124 9.99 -2.92 -10.56
C HIS A 124 10.92 -2.20 -11.55
N ARG A 125 11.16 -2.79 -12.73
CA ARG A 125 11.99 -2.19 -13.77
C ARG A 125 11.38 -0.92 -14.35
N ILE A 126 10.09 -0.95 -14.69
CA ILE A 126 9.39 0.19 -15.29
C ILE A 126 9.38 1.35 -14.29
N MET A 127 8.94 1.09 -13.06
CA MET A 127 8.88 2.11 -12.01
C MET A 127 10.25 2.67 -11.67
N GLY A 128 11.27 1.82 -11.53
CA GLY A 128 12.64 2.25 -11.23
C GLY A 128 13.33 3.05 -12.34
N ASN A 129 12.77 3.08 -13.56
CA ASN A 129 13.26 3.93 -14.65
C ASN A 129 12.46 5.24 -14.79
N LEU A 130 11.45 5.47 -13.96
CA LEU A 130 10.74 6.75 -13.93
C LEU A 130 11.59 7.83 -13.24
N PRO A 131 11.51 9.09 -13.69
CA PRO A 131 12.09 10.21 -12.94
C PRO A 131 11.60 10.23 -11.49
N HIS A 132 12.49 10.66 -10.60
CA HIS A 132 12.24 10.84 -9.17
C HIS A 132 11.96 9.57 -8.35
N ILE A 133 12.08 8.39 -8.95
CA ILE A 133 12.06 7.09 -8.25
C ILE A 133 13.49 6.56 -8.11
N ALA A 134 13.97 6.41 -6.87
CA ALA A 134 15.26 5.80 -6.56
C ALA A 134 15.17 4.30 -6.32
N ARG A 135 14.10 3.88 -5.65
CA ARG A 135 13.87 2.50 -5.23
C ARG A 135 12.39 2.17 -5.36
N VAL A 136 12.10 0.89 -5.54
CA VAL A 136 10.76 0.35 -5.55
C VAL A 136 10.71 -0.76 -4.50
N HIS A 137 9.87 -0.60 -3.48
CA HIS A 137 9.58 -1.69 -2.55
C HIS A 137 8.45 -2.56 -3.12
N VAL A 138 8.46 -3.84 -2.75
CA VAL A 138 7.42 -4.79 -3.14
C VAL A 138 6.97 -5.52 -1.89
N ASP A 139 5.70 -5.35 -1.54
CA ASP A 139 5.18 -5.81 -0.27
C ASP A 139 3.88 -6.60 -0.48
N LYS A 140 3.80 -7.76 0.17
CA LYS A 140 2.55 -8.52 0.36
C LYS A 140 2.23 -8.49 1.84
N TRP A 141 1.26 -7.65 2.21
CA TRP A 141 0.65 -7.71 3.54
C TRP A 141 -0.48 -8.73 3.52
N GLY A 142 -0.48 -9.63 4.52
CA GLY A 142 -1.51 -10.65 4.67
C GLY A 142 -2.75 -10.14 5.42
N ASP A 143 -2.62 -9.01 6.10
CA ASP A 143 -3.66 -8.42 6.95
C ASP A 143 -4.54 -7.46 6.16
N GLY A 144 -5.78 -7.25 6.62
CA GLY A 144 -6.71 -6.25 6.07
C GLY A 144 -7.62 -6.76 4.95
N ALA A 145 -7.12 -7.46 3.94
CA ALA A 145 -7.94 -8.03 2.85
C ALA A 145 -7.44 -9.41 2.38
N GLU A 146 -8.38 -10.29 2.01
CA GLU A 146 -8.07 -11.64 1.50
C GLU A 146 -7.67 -11.64 0.03
N HIS A 147 -8.34 -10.82 -0.80
CA HIS A 147 -8.02 -10.72 -2.22
C HIS A 147 -6.58 -10.26 -2.40
N LEU A 148 -5.78 -11.03 -3.15
CA LEU A 148 -4.37 -10.77 -3.37
C LEU A 148 -4.16 -9.39 -3.98
N HIS A 149 -3.41 -8.56 -3.26
CA HIS A 149 -2.95 -7.29 -3.77
C HIS A 149 -1.52 -7.08 -3.28
N THR A 150 -0.59 -6.93 -4.22
CA THR A 150 0.81 -6.64 -3.88
C THR A 150 1.15 -5.21 -4.22
N TRP A 151 1.79 -4.57 -3.25
CA TRP A 151 2.07 -3.15 -3.23
C TRP A 151 3.42 -2.91 -3.89
N TYR A 152 3.49 -1.85 -4.70
CA TYR A 152 4.73 -1.38 -5.29
C TYR A 152 4.89 0.09 -4.97
N ASP A 153 5.86 0.38 -4.09
CA ASP A 153 6.05 1.70 -3.51
C ASP A 153 7.30 2.35 -4.11
N GLY A 154 7.10 3.35 -4.95
CA GLY A 154 8.18 4.15 -5.50
C GLY A 154 8.66 5.18 -4.47
N LEU A 155 9.94 5.13 -4.12
CA LEU A 155 10.57 6.04 -3.15
C LEU A 155 11.48 7.05 -3.83
N HIS A 156 11.57 8.25 -3.26
CA HIS A 156 12.41 9.32 -3.80
C HIS A 156 13.90 9.02 -3.75
N VAL A 157 14.63 9.67 -4.66
CA VAL A 157 16.05 9.96 -4.48
C VAL A 157 16.14 11.01 -3.38
N VAL A 158 16.58 10.63 -2.18
CA VAL A 158 17.07 11.61 -1.22
C VAL A 158 18.39 12.12 -1.80
N ALA A 159 18.41 13.33 -2.34
CA ALA A 159 19.67 13.97 -2.67
C ALA A 159 20.47 14.08 -1.36
N ALA A 160 21.56 13.34 -1.27
CA ALA A 160 22.52 13.43 -0.19
C ALA A 160 23.40 14.67 -0.36
#